data_AF-A0A0F8YLQ4-F1
#
_entry.id   AF-A0A0F8YLQ4-F1
#
_cell.length_a   1.000
_cell.length_b   1.000
_cell.length_c   1.000
_cell.angle_alpha   90.00
_cell.angle_beta   90.00
_cell.angle_gamma   90.00
#
_symmetry.space_group_name_H-M   'P 1'
#
loop_
_entity.id
_entity.type
_entity.pdbx_description
1 polymer ?
#
loop_
_entity_poly.entity_id
_entity_poly.type
_entity_poly.pdbx_seq_one_letter_code
_entity_poly.pdbx_strand_id
1 'polypeptide(L)'
;MKTVNCYTCRGYGSIQEGYSVFKCSYCQDNKKIILEFIEWERSKAEFRKKTKDFLEALMSLKLEVAIEDWLIKNKKPRKFPKV
;
A
#
# COMPACT_ATOMS: atom_id res chain seq x y z
N MET A 1 5.40 24.08 -8.40
CA MET A 1 4.98 22.98 -9.31
C MET A 1 5.39 21.67 -8.66
N LYS A 2 4.49 20.69 -8.58
CA LYS A 2 4.78 19.39 -7.95
C LYS A 2 5.10 18.39 -9.05
N THR A 3 6.11 17.55 -8.83
CA THR A 3 6.41 16.43 -9.72
C THR A 3 5.71 15.20 -9.16
N VAL A 4 4.93 14.51 -10.00
CA VAL A 4 4.21 13.28 -9.63
C VAL A 4 4.69 12.12 -10.50
N ASN A 5 4.48 10.90 -10.01
CA ASN A 5 4.84 9.68 -10.75
C ASN A 5 3.94 9.54 -11.98
N CYS A 6 4.53 9.13 -13.10
CA CYS A 6 3.79 8.94 -14.35
C CYS A 6 2.93 7.68 -14.26
N TYR A 7 1.62 7.88 -14.40
CA TYR A 7 0.61 6.82 -14.30
C TYR A 7 0.70 5.80 -15.43
N THR A 8 1.16 6.22 -16.61
CA THR A 8 1.25 5.36 -17.80
C THR A 8 2.40 4.36 -17.72
N CYS A 9 3.54 4.75 -17.16
CA CYS A 9 4.65 3.84 -16.90
C CYS A 9 4.69 3.37 -15.44
N ARG A 10 3.55 3.35 -14.73
CA ARG A 10 3.47 2.85 -13.34
C ARG A 10 4.54 3.45 -12.39
N GLY A 11 4.95 4.70 -12.64
CA GLY A 11 5.93 5.42 -11.83
C GLY A 11 7.40 5.28 -12.23
N TYR A 12 7.74 4.63 -13.35
CA TYR A 12 9.13 4.61 -13.86
C TYR A 12 9.65 5.99 -14.31
N GLY A 13 8.74 6.92 -14.61
CA GLY A 13 9.07 8.29 -14.94
C GLY A 13 8.23 9.27 -14.12
N SER A 14 8.58 10.54 -14.22
CA SER A 14 7.93 11.62 -13.49
C SER A 14 7.33 12.64 -14.45
N ILE A 15 6.31 13.36 -13.98
CA ILE A 15 5.53 14.36 -14.73
C ILE A 15 5.31 15.60 -13.85
N GLN A 16 5.41 16.79 -14.42
CA GLN A 16 5.23 18.06 -13.68
C GLN A 16 3.78 18.53 -13.69
N GLU A 17 3.16 18.55 -12.51
CA GLU A 17 1.79 19.01 -12.22
C GLU A 17 1.66 20.52 -12.43
N GLY A 18 0.86 20.91 -13.44
CA GLY A 18 0.59 22.30 -13.80
C GLY A 18 0.38 22.58 -15.31
N TYR A 19 0.73 21.65 -16.19
CA TYR A 19 0.52 21.81 -17.64
C TYR A 19 -0.68 21.01 -18.14
N SER A 20 -1.44 21.57 -19.09
CA SER A 20 -2.57 20.91 -19.77
C SER A 20 -2.16 19.69 -20.62
N VAL A 21 -0.85 19.51 -20.82
CA VAL A 21 -0.22 18.36 -21.50
C VAL A 21 0.96 17.91 -20.65
N PHE A 22 0.94 16.65 -20.23
CA PHE A 22 2.02 16.06 -19.45
C PHE A 22 2.86 15.16 -20.35
N LYS A 23 4.13 15.51 -20.57
CA LYS A 23 5.11 14.60 -21.17
C LYS A 23 5.87 13.89 -20.07
N CYS A 24 5.76 12.56 -20.01
CA CYS A 24 6.71 11.76 -19.26
C CYS A 24 7.94 11.51 -20.13
N SER A 25 9.13 11.86 -19.65
CA SER A 25 10.39 11.61 -20.35
C SER A 25 10.67 10.13 -20.61
N TYR A 26 10.09 9.24 -19.79
CA TYR A 26 10.29 7.80 -19.87
C TYR A 26 9.43 7.14 -20.96
N CYS A 27 8.10 7.25 -20.87
CA CYS A 27 7.20 6.61 -21.85
C CYS A 27 6.89 7.48 -23.06
N GLN A 28 7.34 8.74 -23.08
CA GLN A 28 7.06 9.76 -24.09
C GLN A 28 5.56 9.94 -24.43
N ASP A 29 4.68 9.35 -23.62
CA ASP A 29 3.25 9.33 -23.88
C ASP A 29 2.74 10.76 -23.70
N ASN A 30 2.09 11.24 -24.76
CA ASN A 30 1.75 12.64 -24.96
C ASN A 30 0.24 12.79 -24.75
N LYS A 31 -0.27 12.25 -23.63
CA LYS A 31 -1.69 12.27 -23.33
C LYS A 31 -2.05 13.55 -22.59
N LYS A 32 -3.09 14.23 -23.08
CA LYS A 32 -3.83 15.22 -22.28
C LYS A 32 -4.50 14.47 -21.14
N ILE A 33 -3.83 14.39 -20.00
CA ILE A 33 -4.45 13.90 -18.77
C ILE A 33 -5.31 15.06 -18.23
N ILE A 34 -6.62 14.89 -18.33
CA ILE A 34 -7.61 15.84 -17.80
C ILE A 34 -7.55 15.76 -16.27
N LEU A 35 -7.74 16.88 -15.56
CA LEU A 35 -7.73 16.94 -14.09
C LEU A 35 -8.61 15.85 -13.45
N GLU A 36 -9.75 15.55 -14.07
CA GLU A 36 -10.67 14.47 -13.68
C GLU A 36 -9.99 13.09 -13.59
N PHE A 37 -9.06 12.78 -14.50
CA PHE A 37 -8.31 11.52 -14.47
C PHE A 37 -7.31 11.49 -13.30
N ILE A 38 -6.66 12.61 -12.99
CA ILE A 38 -5.72 12.70 -11.86
C ILE A 38 -6.48 12.51 -10.54
N GLU A 39 -7.63 13.16 -10.39
CA GLU A 39 -8.48 13.00 -9.21
C GLU A 39 -9.01 11.57 -9.08
N TRP A 40 -9.41 10.95 -10.20
CA TRP A 40 -9.85 9.56 -10.24
C TRP A 40 -8.73 8.58 -9.84
N GLU A 41 -7.50 8.75 -10.35
CA GLU A 41 -6.34 7.92 -9.96
C GLU A 41 -5.97 8.14 -8.47
N ARG A 42 -6.00 9.38 -7.98
CA ARG A 42 -5.75 9.68 -6.56
C ARG A 42 -6.77 9.00 -5.64
N SER A 43 -8.05 9.05 -6.02
CA SER A 43 -9.13 8.36 -5.29
C SER A 43 -8.90 6.85 -5.24
N LYS A 44 -8.50 6.23 -6.37
CA LYS A 44 -8.14 4.81 -6.41
C LYS A 44 -6.92 4.47 -5.57
N ALA A 45 -5.90 5.32 -5.58
CA ALA A 45 -4.71 5.13 -4.76
C ALA A 45 -5.04 5.17 -3.26
N GLU A 46 -5.89 6.11 -2.84
CA GLU A 46 -6.35 6.20 -1.45
C GLU A 46 -7.18 4.98 -1.04
N PHE A 47 -8.09 4.53 -1.91
CA PHE A 47 -8.85 3.30 -1.68
C PHE A 47 -7.93 2.09 -1.52
N ARG A 48 -6.98 1.89 -2.44
CA ARG A 48 -5.99 0.79 -2.36
C ARG A 48 -5.19 0.84 -1.06
N LYS A 49 -4.78 2.04 -0.62
CA LYS A 49 -4.06 2.20 0.65
C LYS A 49 -4.93 1.77 1.84
N LYS A 50 -6.18 2.25 1.92
CA LYS A 50 -7.12 1.86 2.98
C LYS A 50 -7.36 0.35 3.00
N THR A 51 -7.53 -0.28 1.84
CA THR A 51 -7.68 -1.74 1.74
C THR A 51 -6.43 -2.46 2.23
N LYS A 52 -5.23 -1.99 1.85
CA LYS A 52 -3.97 -2.57 2.31
C LYS A 52 -3.83 -2.49 3.83
N ASP A 53 -4.04 -1.30 4.40
CA ASP A 53 -3.91 -1.05 5.84
C ASP A 53 -4.91 -1.92 6.63
N PHE A 54 -6.14 -2.08 6.11
CA PHE A 54 -7.15 -2.97 6.70
C PHE A 54 -6.73 -4.44 6.67
N LEU A 55 -6.21 -4.92 5.54
CA LEU A 55 -5.75 -6.31 5.41
C LEU A 55 -4.54 -6.60 6.30
N GLU A 56 -3.60 -5.68 6.41
CA GLU A 56 -2.44 -5.80 7.31
C GLU A 56 -2.91 -5.89 8.78
N ALA A 57 -3.82 -5.02 9.21
CA ALA A 57 -4.38 -5.07 10.57
C ALA A 57 -5.11 -6.39 10.85
N LEU A 58 -5.91 -6.88 9.89
CA LEU A 58 -6.64 -8.14 10.03
C LEU A 58 -5.69 -9.35 10.09
N MET A 59 -4.58 -9.32 9.34
CA MET A 59 -3.55 -10.35 9.42
C MET A 59 -2.83 -10.35 10.77
N SER A 60 -2.44 -9.17 11.27
CA SER A 60 -1.77 -9.04 12.57
C SER A 60 -2.64 -9.60 13.70
N LEU A 61 -3.92 -9.24 13.73
CA LEU A 61 -4.86 -9.75 14.73
C LEU A 61 -4.99 -11.28 14.66
N LYS A 62 -5.08 -11.85 13.45
CA LYS A 62 -5.15 -13.31 13.27
C LYS A 62 -3.89 -14.02 13.77
N LEU A 63 -2.72 -13.41 13.56
CA LEU A 63 -1.45 -13.96 14.04
C LEU A 63 -1.37 -13.92 15.56
N GLU A 64 -1.77 -12.82 16.20
CA GLU A 64 -1.81 -12.70 17.66
C GLU A 64 -2.69 -13.78 18.29
N VAL A 65 -3.92 -13.93 17.80
CA VAL A 65 -4.85 -14.97 18.28
C VAL A 65 -4.27 -16.37 18.07
N ALA A 66 -3.68 -16.64 16.91
CA ALA A 66 -3.07 -17.94 16.64
C ALA A 66 -1.87 -18.25 17.55
N ILE A 67 -1.06 -17.23 17.89
CA ILE A 67 0.06 -17.35 18.83
C ILE A 67 -0.47 -17.63 20.24
N GLU A 68 -1.48 -16.90 20.70
CA GLU A 68 -2.10 -17.13 22.01
C GLU A 68 -2.68 -18.54 22.12
N ASP A 69 -3.44 -18.99 21.12
CA ASP A 69 -3.96 -20.35 21.04
C ASP A 69 -2.86 -21.41 21.09
N TRP A 70 -1.75 -21.16 20.38
CA TRP A 70 -0.60 -22.06 20.39
C TRP A 70 0.08 -22.11 21.76
N LEU A 71 0.24 -20.97 22.43
CA LEU A 71 0.82 -20.88 23.78
C LEU A 71 -0.05 -21.59 24.82
N ILE A 72 -1.37 -21.51 24.70
CA ILE A 72 -2.31 -22.23 25.56
C ILE A 72 -2.16 -23.74 25.36
N LYS A 73 -2.16 -24.20 24.10
CA LYS A 73 -2.01 -25.63 23.75
C LYS A 73 -0.64 -26.20 24.12
N ASN A 74 0.42 -25.39 24.06
CA ASN A 74 1.80 -25.79 24.32
C ASN A 74 2.35 -25.19 25.61
N LYS A 75 1.51 -25.04 26.65
CA LYS A 75 1.96 -24.57 27.96
C LYS A 75 3.14 -25.42 28.44
N LYS A 76 4.29 -24.78 28.64
CA LYS A 76 5.48 -25.47 29.18
C LYS A 76 5.10 -26.13 30.51
N PRO A 77 5.40 -27.43 30.70
CA PRO A 77 5.13 -28.09 31.97
C PRO A 77 5.85 -27.34 33.08
N ARG A 78 5.17 -27.13 34.22
CA ARG A 78 5.79 -26.48 35.39
C ARG A 78 7.03 -27.30 35.74
N LYS A 79 8.19 -26.64 35.82
CA LYS A 79 9.40 -27.26 36.35
C LYS A 79 9.09 -27.67 37.79
N PHE A 80 8.99 -28.96 38.05
CA PHE A 80 8.92 -29.46 39.42
C PHE A 80 10.23 -29.06 40.13
N PRO A 81 10.16 -28.52 41.36
CA PRO A 81 11.37 -28.28 42.15
C PRO A 81 12.06 -29.63 42.37
N LYS A 82 13.38 -29.68 42.16
CA LYS A 82 14.18 -30.86 42.49
C LYS A 82 14.12 -31.04 44.01
N VAL A 83 13.55 -32.16 44.45
CA VAL A 83 13.62 -32.64 45.84
C VAL A 83 15.03 -33.15 46.10
#